data_AF-A0A0T5Z8R9-F1
#
_entry.id   AF-A0A0T5Z8R9-F1
#
_cell.length_a   1.000
_cell.length_b   1.000
_cell.length_c   1.000
_cell.angle_alpha   90.00
_cell.angle_beta   90.00
_cell.angle_gamma   90.00
#
_symmetry.space_group_name_H-M   'P 1'
#
loop_
_entity.id
_entity.type
_entity.pdbx_description
1 polymer ?
#
loop_
_entity_poly.entity_id
_entity_poly.type
_entity_poly.pdbx_seq_one_letter_code
_entity_poly.pdbx_strand_id
1 'polypeptide(L)' 'MSRLQQHYSDAVVQQLMDKFKYNSVMQVPRITKITL' A
#
# COMPACT_ATOMS: atom_id res chain seq x y z
N MET A 1 -11.72 4.48 -11.18
CA MET A 1 -10.75 4.06 -10.15
C MET A 1 -11.53 3.39 -9.01
N SER A 2 -11.14 2.19 -8.59
CA SER A 2 -11.81 1.47 -7.50
C SER A 2 -11.45 2.13 -6.15
N ARG A 3 -12.43 2.37 -5.28
CA ARG A 3 -12.29 3.06 -3.98
C ARG A 3 -11.12 2.52 -3.14
N LEU A 4 -10.93 1.20 -3.16
CA LEU A 4 -9.88 0.51 -2.41
C LEU A 4 -8.48 0.80 -2.96
N GLN A 5 -8.34 1.00 -4.26
CA GLN A 5 -7.06 1.24 -4.90
C GLN A 5 -6.60 2.69 -4.66
N GLN A 6 -7.53 3.65 -4.66
CA GLN A 6 -7.26 5.04 -4.22
C GLN A 6 -6.85 5.08 -2.75
N HIS A 7 -7.64 4.47 -1.87
CA HIS A 7 -7.31 4.42 -0.43
C HIS A 7 -5.96 3.75 -0.15
N TYR A 8 -5.63 2.69 -0.87
CA TYR A 8 -4.33 2.02 -0.74
C TYR A 8 -3.17 2.96 -1.14
N SER A 9 -3.26 3.61 -2.29
CA SER A 9 -2.21 4.51 -2.80
C SER A 9 -2.05 5.79 -1.96
N ASP A 10 -3.14 6.39 -1.49
CA ASP A 10 -3.11 7.70 -0.83
C ASP A 10 -2.82 7.60 0.67
N ALA A 11 -3.46 6.65 1.37
CA ALA A 11 -3.38 6.55 2.82
C ALA A 11 -2.47 5.40 3.29
N VAL A 12 -2.70 4.19 2.77
CA VAL A 12 -2.03 2.98 3.29
C VAL A 12 -0.54 2.99 2.98
N VAL A 13 -0.15 3.42 1.78
CA VAL A 13 1.25 3.50 1.37
C VAL A 13 2.06 4.45 2.26
N GLN A 14 1.53 5.64 2.57
CA GLN A 14 2.21 6.59 3.47
C GLN A 14 2.31 6.04 4.89
N GLN A 15 1.22 5.52 5.44
CA GLN A 15 1.20 4.94 6.79
C GLN A 15 2.20 3.79 6.95
N LEU A 16 2.35 2.95 5.92
CA LEU A 16 3.31 1.84 5.94
C LEU A 16 4.75 2.31 5.77
N MET A 17 5.01 3.33 4.93
CA MET A 17 6.34 3.93 4.81
C MET A 17 6.80 4.51 6.15
N ASP A 18 5.93 5.24 6.86
CA ASP A 18 6.27 5.85 8.15
C ASP A 18 6.47 4.80 9.26
N LYS A 19 5.58 3.81 9.32
CA LYS A 19 5.61 2.77 10.36
C LYS A 19 6.83 1.87 10.26
N PHE A 20 7.22 1.51 9.04
CA PHE A 20 8.31 0.56 8.79
C PHE A 20 9.61 1.23 8.32
N LYS A 21 9.62 2.57 8.21
CA LYS A 21 10.74 3.38 7.74
C LYS A 21 11.32 2.86 6.42
N TYR A 22 10.43 2.57 5.47
CA TYR A 22 10.85 2.12 4.14
C TYR A 22 11.55 3.26 3.39
N ASN A 23 12.69 2.95 2.78
CA ASN A 23 13.48 3.92 2.02
C ASN A 23 12.90 4.17 0.61
N SER A 24 11.99 3.33 0.16
CA SER A 24 11.40 3.42 -1.18
C SER A 24 9.96 2.92 -1.19
N VAL A 25 9.13 3.61 -1.98
CA VAL A 25 7.73 3.26 -2.24
C VAL A 25 7.58 1.83 -2.78
N MET A 26 8.60 1.31 -3.49
CA MET A 26 8.59 -0.07 -3.99
C MET A 26 8.68 -1.14 -2.90
N GLN A 27 9.16 -0.79 -1.70
CA GLN A 27 9.23 -1.73 -0.57
C GLN A 27 7.87 -1.95 0.10
N VAL A 28 6.88 -1.11 -0.21
CA VAL A 28 5.54 -1.22 0.38
C VAL A 28 4.80 -2.45 -0.19
N PRO A 29 4.31 -3.37 0.66
CA PRO A 29 3.66 -4.61 0.22
C PRO A 29 2.37 -4.36 -0.56
N ARG A 30 2.18 -5.08 -1.68
CA ARG A 30 0.99 -5.01 -2.55
C ARG A 30 0.16 -6.29 -2.47
N ILE A 31 -1.16 -6.18 -2.61
CA ILE A 31 -2.07 -7.32 -2.69
C ILE A 31 -1.99 -7.89 -4.11
N THR A 32 -1.55 -9.15 -4.25
CA THR A 32 -1.33 -9.82 -5.55
C THR A 32 -2.51 -10.68 -6.00
N LYS A 33 -3.13 -11.44 -5.10
CA LYS A 33 -4.35 -12.21 -5.35
C LYS A 33 -5.13 -12.44 -4.07
N ILE A 34 -6.44 -12.63 -4.20
CA ILE A 34 -7.33 -13.11 -3.15
C ILE A 34 -7.96 -14.39 -3.69
N THR A 35 -7.74 -15.51 -3.00
CA THR A 35 -8.41 -16.79 -3.29
C THR A 35 -9.48 -17.01 -2.23
N LEU A 36 -10.66 -17.47 -2.64
CA LEU A 36 -11.79 -17.78 -1.76
C LEU A 36 -11.67 -19.19 -1.18
#